data_AF-A0A945VVH0-F1
#
_entry.id   AF-A0A945VVH0-F1
#
_cell.length_a   1.000
_cell.length_b   1.000
_cell.length_c   1.000
_cell.angle_alpha   90.00
_cell.angle_beta   90.00
_cell.angle_gamma   90.00
#
_symmetry.space_group_name_H-M   'P 1'
#
loop_
_entity.id
_entity.type
_entity.pdbx_description
1 polymer ?
#
loop_
_entity_poly.entity_id
_entity_poly.type
_entity_poly.pdbx_seq_one_letter_code
_entity_poly.pdbx_strand_id
1 'polypeptide(L)'
;ARATLAGGHRTVQVNEQLSLQRQEIIYDWSNPYVDQNPADFFLDITILYRKNKAKYSSVWAIQIKNATSTPSNYMYEYNLRDNIIENTSKMIVVPNISYKIEF
;
A
#
# COMPACT_ATOMS: atom_id res chain seq x y z
N ALA A 1 9.21 -1.97 -16.38
CA ALA A 1 8.12 -1.81 -15.39
C ALA A 1 7.85 -3.17 -14.75
N ARG A 2 7.35 -3.20 -13.52
CA ARG A 2 6.96 -4.41 -12.80
C ARG A 2 5.52 -4.27 -12.34
N ALA A 3 4.67 -5.23 -12.68
CA ALA A 3 3.30 -5.32 -12.19
C ALA A 3 3.19 -6.50 -11.22
N THR A 4 2.45 -6.31 -10.13
CA THR A 4 2.19 -7.34 -9.12
C THR A 4 0.70 -7.37 -8.84
N LEU A 5 0.08 -8.55 -8.96
CA LEU A 5 -1.25 -8.80 -8.43
C LEU A 5 -1.07 -9.63 -7.15
N ALA A 6 -1.53 -9.10 -6.02
CA ALA A 6 -1.39 -9.70 -4.70
C ALA A 6 -2.64 -9.39 -3.86
N GLY A 7 -2.56 -9.48 -2.54
CA GLY A 7 -3.70 -9.22 -1.66
C GLY A 7 -4.64 -10.41 -1.59
N GLY A 8 -5.93 -10.14 -1.40
CA GLY A 8 -6.89 -11.23 -1.17
C GLY A 8 -6.63 -11.95 0.16
N HIS A 9 -6.08 -11.27 1.16
CA HIS A 9 -5.88 -11.89 2.47
C HIS A 9 -7.24 -12.07 3.15
N ARG A 10 -7.48 -13.26 3.71
CA ARG A 10 -8.67 -13.53 4.50
C ARG A 10 -8.58 -12.79 5.82
N THR A 11 -9.69 -12.20 6.24
CA THR A 11 -9.77 -11.37 7.46
C THR A 11 -10.64 -12.06 8.51
N VAL A 12 -10.48 -11.60 9.74
CA VAL A 12 -11.42 -11.92 10.83
C VAL A 12 -12.34 -10.73 10.97
N GLN A 13 -13.65 -11.00 11.00
CA GLN A 13 -14.63 -9.93 11.12
C GLN A 13 -14.57 -9.26 12.49
N VAL A 14 -14.87 -7.97 12.52
CA VAL A 14 -14.96 -7.21 13.77
C VAL A 14 -16.35 -7.44 14.37
N ASN A 15 -16.40 -7.78 15.66
CA ASN A 15 -17.65 -7.78 16.40
C ASN A 15 -18.03 -6.33 16.70
N GLU A 16 -18.84 -5.72 15.84
CA GLU A 16 -19.15 -4.29 15.95
C GLU A 16 -19.83 -3.94 17.28
N GLN A 17 -20.79 -4.76 17.73
CA GLN A 17 -21.54 -4.51 18.96
C GLN A 17 -20.63 -4.49 20.18
N LEU A 18 -19.79 -5.52 20.33
CA LEU A 18 -18.88 -5.63 21.46
C LEU A 18 -17.78 -4.57 21.38
N SER A 19 -17.32 -4.26 20.17
CA SER A 19 -16.31 -3.22 19.94
C SER A 19 -16.81 -1.83 20.32
N LEU A 20 -18.07 -1.49 19.97
CA LEU A 20 -18.71 -0.24 20.37
C LEU A 20 -18.94 -0.16 21.90
N GLN A 21 -19.34 -1.27 22.53
CA GLN A 21 -19.54 -1.32 23.99
C GLN A 21 -18.24 -1.12 24.77
N ARG A 22 -17.13 -1.68 24.27
CA ARG A 22 -15.83 -1.62 24.94
C ARG A 22 -14.93 -0.50 24.45
N GLN A 23 -15.34 0.23 23.41
CA GLN A 23 -14.57 1.30 22.76
C GLN A 23 -13.18 0.82 22.29
N GLU A 24 -13.09 -0.44 21.87
CA GLU A 24 -11.88 -1.10 21.41
C GLU A 24 -12.24 -2.06 20.26
N ILE A 25 -11.31 -2.38 19.36
CA ILE A 25 -11.59 -3.33 18.27
C ILE A 25 -11.52 -4.75 18.80
N ILE A 26 -12.63 -5.46 18.72
CA ILE A 26 -12.76 -6.85 19.15
C ILE A 26 -13.16 -7.70 17.96
N TYR A 27 -12.31 -8.66 17.64
CA TYR A 27 -12.52 -9.59 16.53
C TYR A 27 -13.42 -10.75 16.96
N ASP A 28 -14.33 -11.17 16.06
CA ASP A 28 -15.12 -12.37 16.22
C ASP A 28 -14.36 -13.59 15.71
N TRP A 29 -13.83 -14.39 16.64
CA TRP A 29 -13.08 -15.60 16.36
C TRP A 29 -13.95 -16.86 16.21
N SER A 30 -15.28 -16.75 16.30
CA SER A 30 -16.18 -17.90 16.16
C SER A 30 -16.20 -18.48 14.74
N ASN A 31 -15.95 -17.64 13.73
CA ASN A 31 -15.86 -18.04 12.33
C ASN A 31 -14.82 -17.19 11.57
N PRO A 32 -13.51 -17.44 11.78
CA PRO A 32 -12.47 -16.65 11.16
C PRO A 32 -12.37 -16.94 9.66
N TYR A 33 -11.90 -15.96 8.88
CA TYR A 33 -11.56 -16.12 7.46
C TYR A 33 -12.73 -16.32 6.49
N VAL A 34 -13.95 -15.94 6.88
CA VAL A 34 -15.11 -15.91 5.99
C VAL A 34 -14.94 -14.85 4.90
N ASP A 35 -14.45 -13.68 5.31
CA ASP A 35 -14.28 -12.54 4.42
C ASP A 35 -12.84 -12.39 3.94
N GLN A 36 -12.71 -11.69 2.83
CA GLN A 36 -11.45 -11.53 2.12
C GLN A 36 -11.32 -10.08 1.66
N ASN A 37 -10.14 -9.51 1.87
CA ASN A 37 -9.80 -8.21 1.32
C ASN A 37 -9.84 -8.26 -0.22
N PRO A 38 -10.06 -7.12 -0.90
CA PRO A 38 -9.93 -7.06 -2.34
C PRO A 38 -8.52 -7.47 -2.81
N ALA A 39 -8.41 -7.84 -4.08
CA ALA A 39 -7.11 -8.04 -4.70
C ALA A 39 -6.40 -6.70 -4.88
N ASP A 40 -5.10 -6.68 -4.58
CA ASP A 40 -4.25 -5.50 -4.65
C ASP A 40 -3.39 -5.55 -5.93
N PHE A 41 -3.42 -4.47 -6.72
CA PHE A 41 -2.67 -4.36 -7.97
C PHE A 41 -1.58 -3.29 -7.91
N PHE A 42 -0.33 -3.68 -7.65
CA PHE A 42 0.80 -2.76 -7.57
C PHE A 42 1.51 -2.61 -8.92
N LEU A 43 1.74 -1.37 -9.34
CA LEU A 43 2.56 -1.04 -10.51
C LEU A 43 3.81 -0.25 -10.12
N ASP A 44 4.99 -0.79 -10.43
CA ASP A 44 6.27 -0.10 -10.26
C ASP A 44 6.87 0.27 -11.62
N ILE A 45 7.22 1.54 -11.78
CA ILE A 45 7.77 2.10 -13.02
C ILE A 45 9.21 2.52 -12.78
N THR A 46 10.08 2.23 -13.74
CA THR A 46 11.47 2.70 -13.74
C THR A 46 11.83 3.08 -15.17
N ILE A 47 12.31 4.31 -15.33
CA ILE A 47 12.77 4.88 -16.59
C ILE A 47 14.26 5.21 -16.42
N LEU A 48 15.08 4.68 -17.32
CA LEU A 48 16.50 4.94 -17.39
C LEU A 48 16.81 5.65 -18.71
N TYR A 49 17.50 6.78 -18.64
CA TYR A 49 17.90 7.54 -19.82
C TYR A 49 19.40 7.85 -19.77
N ARG A 50 20.14 7.36 -20.76
CA ARG A 50 21.59 7.59 -20.90
C ARG A 50 21.87 8.46 -22.11
N LYS A 51 22.68 9.50 -21.91
CA LYS A 51 23.18 10.38 -22.97
C LYS A 51 24.71 10.37 -22.95
N ASN A 52 25.30 9.82 -24.01
CA ASN A 52 26.75 9.74 -24.16
C ASN A 52 27.29 11.00 -24.84
N LYS A 53 28.42 11.49 -24.36
CA LYS A 53 29.23 12.58 -24.93
C LYS A 53 30.68 12.10 -25.05
N ALA A 54 31.48 12.81 -25.84
CA ALA A 54 32.86 12.43 -26.12
C ALA A 54 33.76 12.35 -24.86
N LYS A 55 33.41 13.02 -23.76
CA LYS A 55 34.21 13.11 -22.52
C LYS A 55 33.49 12.64 -21.26
N TYR A 56 32.21 12.28 -21.37
CA TYR A 56 31.39 11.88 -20.23
C TYR A 56 30.10 11.22 -20.70
N SER A 57 29.44 10.49 -19.81
CA SER A 57 28.07 10.01 -19.98
C SER A 57 27.17 10.54 -18.87
N SER A 58 25.98 11.00 -19.24
CA SER A 58 24.92 11.39 -18.31
C SER A 58 23.90 10.27 -18.20
N VAL A 59 23.58 9.82 -16.99
CA VAL A 59 22.59 8.77 -16.71
C VAL A 59 21.53 9.33 -15.77
N TRP A 60 20.28 9.26 -16.20
CA TRP A 60 19.10 9.62 -15.41
C TRP A 60 18.35 8.33 -15.05
N ALA A 61 17.90 8.23 -13.80
CA ALA A 61 16.98 7.19 -13.37
C ALA A 61 15.77 7.84 -12.67
N ILE A 62 14.57 7.49 -13.12
CA ILE A 62 13.31 7.89 -12.50
C ILE A 62 12.61 6.60 -12.09
N GLN A 63 12.24 6.48 -10.82
CA GLN A 63 11.53 5.34 -10.27
C GLN A 63 10.26 5.82 -9.57
N ILE A 64 9.16 5.11 -9.78
CA ILE A 64 7.90 5.35 -9.09
C ILE A 64 7.43 3.99 -8.57
N LYS A 65 7.37 3.83 -7.25
CA LYS A 65 6.80 2.65 -6.60
C LYS A 65 5.31 2.86 -6.33
N ASN A 66 4.53 1.81 -6.54
CA ASN A 66 3.08 1.82 -6.35
C ASN A 66 2.38 2.96 -7.13
N ALA A 67 2.67 3.08 -8.43
CA ALA A 67 2.11 4.09 -9.32
C ALA A 67 0.57 4.03 -9.46
N THR A 68 -0.04 2.91 -9.07
CA THR A 68 -1.50 2.70 -9.02
C THR A 68 -2.13 3.20 -7.73
N SER A 69 -1.35 3.72 -6.77
CA SER A 69 -1.82 4.18 -5.46
C SER A 69 -2.62 3.12 -4.70
N THR A 70 -2.24 1.84 -4.87
CA THR A 70 -2.95 0.74 -4.23
C THR A 70 -2.77 0.82 -2.71
N PRO A 71 -3.86 0.73 -1.94
CA PRO A 71 -3.79 0.75 -0.49
C PRO A 71 -3.05 -0.47 0.06
N SER A 72 -2.46 -0.29 1.23
CA SER A 72 -1.77 -1.32 2.00
C SER A 72 -2.20 -1.20 3.46
N ASN A 73 -1.97 -2.25 4.24
CA ASN A 73 -2.26 -2.27 5.69
C ASN A 73 -3.74 -2.01 6.01
N TYR A 74 -4.63 -2.86 5.50
CA TYR A 74 -6.05 -2.87 5.89
C TYR A 74 -6.16 -3.24 7.37
N MET A 75 -6.59 -2.29 8.20
CA MET A 75 -6.76 -2.46 9.65
C MET A 75 -8.10 -1.86 10.08
N TYR A 76 -8.64 -2.36 11.17
CA TYR A 76 -9.77 -1.72 11.82
C TYR A 76 -9.27 -0.91 13.01
N GLU A 77 -9.79 0.30 13.15
CA GLU A 77 -9.49 1.20 14.25
C GLU A 77 -10.81 1.73 14.85
N TYR A 78 -10.86 1.87 16.18
CA TYR A 78 -12.01 2.46 16.85
C TYR A 78 -11.81 3.97 16.96
N ASN A 79 -12.67 4.74 16.30
CA ASN A 79 -12.67 6.19 16.40
C ASN A 79 -13.41 6.62 17.67
N LEU A 80 -12.65 6.99 18.71
CA LEU A 80 -13.18 7.46 20.01
C LEU A 80 -13.98 8.77 19.92
N ARG A 81 -13.72 9.60 18.89
CA ARG A 81 -14.39 10.89 18.72
C ARG A 81 -15.79 10.69 18.16
N ASP A 82 -15.90 9.89 17.12
CA ASP A 82 -17.15 9.73 16.36
C ASP A 82 -17.93 8.47 16.79
N ASN A 83 -17.34 7.65 17.69
CA ASN A 83 -17.88 6.37 18.17
C ASN A 83 -18.25 5.42 17.03
N ILE A 84 -17.35 5.30 16.06
CA ILE A 84 -17.48 4.43 14.90
C ILE A 84 -16.25 3.54 14.73
N ILE A 85 -16.45 2.39 14.09
CA ILE A 85 -15.39 1.49 13.67
C ILE A 85 -15.00 1.89 12.25
N GLU A 86 -13.74 2.24 12.05
CA GLU A 86 -13.21 2.65 10.75
C GLU A 86 -12.31 1.56 10.18
N ASN A 87 -12.41 1.32 8.87
CA ASN A 87 -11.42 0.52 8.15
C ASN A 87 -10.35 1.48 7.62
N THR A 88 -9.21 1.50 8.30
CA THR A 88 -8.07 2.32 7.94
C THR A 88 -7.18 1.55 6.96
N SER A 89 -6.90 2.15 5.81
CA SER A 89 -5.90 1.67 4.87
C SER A 89 -5.00 2.81 4.42
N LYS A 90 -3.74 2.52 4.10
CA LYS A 90 -2.74 3.54 3.75
C LYS A 90 -2.27 3.36 2.31
N MET A 91 -2.44 4.40 1.52
CA MET A 91 -1.94 4.49 0.15
C MET A 91 -0.63 5.30 0.15
N ILE A 92 0.47 4.68 -0.27
CA ILE A 92 1.77 5.34 -0.34
C ILE A 92 2.37 5.13 -1.73
N VAL A 93 2.65 6.24 -2.42
CA VAL A 93 3.39 6.29 -3.68
C VAL A 93 4.79 6.82 -3.38
N VAL A 94 5.84 6.13 -3.85
CA VAL A 94 7.22 6.55 -3.58
C VAL A 94 7.92 6.92 -4.89
N PRO A 95 8.02 8.23 -5.21
CA PRO A 95 8.82 8.70 -6.33
C PRO A 95 10.30 8.82 -5.93
N ASN A 96 11.19 8.50 -6.85
CA ASN A 96 12.62 8.68 -6.72
C ASN A 96 13.22 9.12 -8.06
N ILE A 97 14.14 10.08 -8.02
CA ILE A 97 14.92 10.52 -9.17
C ILE A 97 16.39 10.54 -8.80
N SER A 98 17.24 10.08 -9.71
CA SER A 98 18.68 10.16 -9.57
C SER A 98 19.36 10.54 -10.88
N TYR A 99 20.52 11.19 -10.74
CA TYR A 99 21.35 11.62 -11.85
C TYR A 99 22.81 11.25 -11.55
N LYS A 100 23.46 10.63 -12.52
CA LYS A 100 24.86 10.18 -12.44
C LYS A 100 25.62 10.68 -13.65
N ILE A 101 26.85 11.15 -13.43
CA ILE A 101 27.82 11.44 -14.49
C ILE A 101 28.93 10.38 -14.41
N GLU A 102 29.28 9.79 -15.55
CA GLU A 102 30.41 8.88 -15.72
C GLU A 102 31.46 9.57 -16.60
N PHE A 103 32.74 9.51 -16.21
CA PHE A 103 33.86 10.11 -16.93
C PHE A 103 34.60 9.06 -17.76
#